data_AF-V8CHL1-F1
#
_entry.id   AF-V8CHL1-F1
#
_cell.length_a   1.000
_cell.length_b   1.000
_cell.length_c   1.000
_cell.angle_alpha   90.00
_cell.angle_beta   90.00
_cell.angle_gamma   90.00
#
_symmetry.space_group_name_H-M   'P 1'
#
loop_
_entity.id
_entity.type
_entity.pdbx_description
1 polymer ?
#
loop_
_entity_poly.entity_id
_entity_poly.type
_entity_poly.pdbx_seq_one_letter_code
_entity_poly.pdbx_strand_id
1 'polypeptide(L)'
;MICGLIGTIHKLEPMRVELNVQGVIYAIAISVQTSAHLRIKLESSLDSSAIHLHITHIIREDMQALFGFVDTLEQETFERLLKINGVGSKVALAILSTFSAQKFLEIIASKDIKLLQKVPGVGAKSAGKILLDLAGFCTQVLESSKPQTHIASKHDITSALEALGYKASEIRQVLPNITATDTQSAIKEALRLLAR
;
A
#
# COMPACT_ATOMS: atom_id res chain seq x y z
N MET A 1 11.92 13.30 1.00
CA MET A 1 11.16 12.02 1.01
C MET A 1 11.55 11.24 -0.24
N ILE A 2 11.61 9.91 -0.18
CA ILE A 2 11.86 9.04 -1.35
C ILE A 2 10.58 8.22 -1.56
N CYS A 3 10.01 8.24 -2.76
CA CYS A 3 8.77 7.53 -3.11
C CYS A 3 8.98 6.39 -4.13
N GLY A 4 10.11 6.37 -4.82
CA GLY A 4 10.49 5.33 -5.76
C GLY A 4 11.99 5.37 -6.03
N LEU A 5 12.57 4.24 -6.42
CA LEU A 5 13.95 4.14 -6.88
C LEU A 5 14.02 3.28 -8.15
N ILE A 6 14.83 3.71 -9.11
CA ILE A 6 15.06 3.01 -10.38
C ILE A 6 16.57 2.77 -10.52
N GLY A 7 16.98 1.52 -10.62
CA GLY A 7 18.40 1.14 -10.64
C GLY A 7 18.63 -0.33 -10.91
N THR A 8 19.87 -0.80 -10.82
CA THR A 8 20.22 -2.23 -10.96
C THR A 8 20.45 -2.86 -9.59
N ILE A 9 20.19 -4.16 -9.46
CA ILE A 9 20.49 -4.88 -8.20
C ILE A 9 22.01 -5.00 -8.07
N HIS A 10 22.55 -4.45 -6.98
CA HIS A 10 23.91 -4.70 -6.53
C HIS A 10 23.99 -6.00 -5.72
N LYS A 11 23.01 -6.21 -4.82
CA LYS A 11 22.91 -7.41 -3.98
C LYS A 11 21.45 -7.70 -3.64
N LEU A 12 21.08 -8.99 -3.60
CA LEU A 12 19.74 -9.44 -3.21
C LEU A 12 19.81 -10.46 -2.07
N GLU A 13 19.11 -10.18 -0.99
CA GLU A 13 18.94 -11.02 0.19
C GLU A 13 17.42 -11.23 0.45
N PRO A 14 17.01 -12.25 1.24
CA PRO A 14 15.59 -12.60 1.37
C PRO A 14 14.66 -11.51 1.91
N MET A 15 15.18 -10.51 2.63
CA MET A 15 14.39 -9.37 3.15
C MET A 15 15.07 -8.01 2.91
N ARG A 16 16.07 -7.97 2.03
CA ARG A 16 16.86 -6.76 1.76
C ARG A 16 17.39 -6.77 0.34
N VAL A 17 17.30 -5.63 -0.35
CA VAL A 17 17.97 -5.42 -1.63
C VAL A 17 18.88 -4.20 -1.52
N GLU A 18 20.06 -4.30 -2.12
CA GLU A 18 20.97 -3.18 -2.31
C GLU A 18 20.83 -2.77 -3.78
N LEU A 19 20.23 -1.61 -4.04
CA LEU A 19 19.93 -1.11 -5.38
C LEU A 19 20.91 0.01 -5.76
N ASN A 20 21.64 -0.17 -6.85
CA ASN A 20 22.54 0.83 -7.41
C ASN A 20 21.77 1.80 -8.32
N VAL A 21 21.68 3.05 -7.89
CA VAL A 21 21.09 4.16 -8.63
C VAL A 21 22.23 5.12 -9.01
N GLN A 22 22.72 5.00 -10.24
CA GLN A 22 23.77 5.86 -10.82
C GLN A 22 25.05 6.00 -9.96
N GLY A 23 25.45 4.94 -9.27
CA GLY A 23 26.64 4.90 -8.39
C GLY A 23 26.33 5.00 -6.90
N VAL A 24 25.10 5.34 -6.50
CA VAL A 24 24.66 5.35 -5.10
C VAL A 24 23.91 4.05 -4.80
N ILE A 25 24.40 3.29 -3.81
CA ILE A 25 23.79 2.01 -3.42
C ILE A 25 22.85 2.24 -2.22
N TYR A 26 21.56 2.05 -2.43
CA TYR A 26 20.54 2.14 -1.40
C TYR A 26 20.24 0.76 -0.79
N ALA A 27 20.37 0.64 0.53
CA ALA A 27 19.88 -0.52 1.27
C ALA A 27 18.37 -0.36 1.55
N ILE A 28 17.57 -1.27 1.00
CA ILE A 28 16.10 -1.22 1.04
C ILE A 28 15.59 -2.52 1.67
N ALA A 29 14.77 -2.42 2.70
CA ALA A 29 14.08 -3.57 3.30
C ALA A 29 12.90 -3.98 2.41
N ILE A 30 12.76 -5.27 2.12
CA ILE A 30 11.73 -5.79 1.20
C ILE A 30 11.06 -7.03 1.79
N SER A 31 9.89 -7.42 1.29
CA SER A 31 9.26 -8.67 1.72
C SER A 31 9.95 -9.87 1.06
N VAL A 32 9.78 -11.05 1.65
CA VAL A 32 10.26 -12.31 1.03
C VAL A 32 9.62 -12.51 -0.35
N GLN A 33 8.34 -12.12 -0.51
CA GLN A 33 7.61 -12.19 -1.79
C GLN A 33 8.25 -11.25 -2.82
N THR A 34 8.55 -10.00 -2.44
CA THR A 34 9.29 -9.05 -3.28
C THR A 34 10.64 -9.65 -3.71
N SER A 35 11.41 -10.23 -2.77
CA SER A 35 12.72 -10.81 -3.07
C SER A 35 12.66 -11.97 -4.08
N ALA A 36 11.65 -12.83 -3.98
CA ALA A 36 11.42 -13.94 -4.90
C ALA A 36 11.05 -13.42 -6.30
N HIS A 37 10.17 -12.43 -6.38
CA HIS A 37 9.82 -11.78 -7.65
C HIS A 37 11.03 -11.12 -8.33
N LEU A 38 11.88 -10.44 -7.55
CA LEU A 38 13.11 -9.83 -8.07
C LEU A 38 14.11 -10.88 -8.58
N ARG A 39 14.24 -12.02 -7.90
CA ARG A 39 15.09 -13.13 -8.36
C ARG A 39 14.62 -13.71 -9.70
N ILE A 40 13.32 -13.97 -9.86
CA ILE A 40 12.75 -14.46 -11.13
C ILE A 40 13.03 -13.46 -12.27
N LYS A 41 12.94 -12.14 -11.98
CA LYS A 41 13.22 -11.09 -12.98
C LYS A 41 14.70 -11.02 -13.37
N LEU A 42 15.62 -11.27 -12.44
CA LEU A 42 17.06 -11.40 -12.74
C LEU A 42 17.35 -12.65 -13.58
N GLU A 43 16.73 -13.80 -13.27
CA GLU A 43 16.95 -15.06 -13.99
C GLU A 43 16.40 -15.05 -15.42
N SER A 44 15.37 -14.26 -15.69
CA SER A 44 14.73 -14.11 -17.01
C SER A 44 15.30 -12.97 -17.88
N SER A 45 16.13 -12.09 -17.30
CA SER A 45 16.81 -11.02 -18.05
C SER A 45 18.26 -11.43 -18.31
N LEU A 46 18.68 -11.56 -19.58
CA LEU A 46 20.09 -11.83 -19.90
C LEU A 46 21.03 -10.66 -19.54
N ASP A 47 20.48 -9.45 -19.43
CA ASP A 47 21.19 -8.24 -18.99
C ASP A 47 20.67 -7.77 -17.62
N SER A 48 21.50 -6.98 -16.92
CA SER A 48 21.16 -6.30 -15.65
C SER A 48 20.09 -5.21 -15.86
N SER A 49 18.85 -5.64 -16.09
CA SER A 49 17.71 -4.76 -16.38
C SER A 49 17.41 -3.83 -15.20
N ALA A 50 17.05 -2.59 -15.52
CA ALA A 50 16.65 -1.62 -14.50
C ALA A 50 15.36 -2.07 -13.80
N ILE A 51 15.39 -2.02 -12.47
CA ILE A 51 14.28 -2.38 -11.60
C ILE A 51 13.75 -1.09 -10.99
N HIS A 52 12.43 -0.92 -11.08
CA HIS A 52 11.68 0.09 -10.36
C HIS A 52 11.13 -0.54 -9.09
N LEU A 53 11.35 0.12 -7.95
CA LEU A 53 10.72 -0.18 -6.67
C LEU A 53 9.96 1.04 -6.19
N HIS A 54 8.72 0.81 -5.75
CA HIS A 54 7.95 1.76 -4.96
C HIS A 54 8.52 1.81 -3.54
N ILE A 55 8.69 3.00 -2.96
CA ILE A 55 9.40 3.19 -1.69
C ILE A 55 8.52 3.91 -0.65
N THR A 56 8.31 3.26 0.49
CA THR A 56 7.87 3.93 1.73
C THR A 56 9.11 4.34 2.53
N HIS A 57 9.45 5.63 2.55
CA HIS A 57 10.57 6.17 3.32
C HIS A 57 10.11 6.58 4.73
N ILE A 58 10.51 5.82 5.75
CA ILE A 58 10.28 6.14 7.17
C ILE A 58 11.48 6.92 7.72
N ILE A 59 11.23 8.11 8.25
CA ILE A 59 12.22 8.95 8.94
C ILE A 59 11.83 9.06 10.41
N ARG A 60 12.81 8.90 11.30
CA ARG A 60 12.75 9.13 12.74
C ARG A 60 13.99 9.90 13.17
N GLU A 61 14.04 10.33 14.43
CA GLU A 61 15.16 11.10 14.98
C GLU A 61 16.49 10.33 14.96
N ASP A 62 16.45 9.01 15.10
CA ASP A 62 17.59 8.09 15.19
C ASP A 62 17.85 7.28 13.90
N MET A 63 16.98 7.39 12.90
CA MET A 63 16.83 6.35 11.87
C MET A 63 16.22 6.89 10.58
N GLN A 64 16.81 6.51 9.44
CA GLN A 64 16.13 6.53 8.14
C GLN A 64 16.05 5.10 7.62
N ALA A 65 14.87 4.70 7.13
CA ALA A 65 14.63 3.35 6.62
C ALA A 65 13.77 3.40 5.35
N LEU A 66 14.21 2.68 4.32
CA LEU A 66 13.48 2.52 3.06
C LEU A 66 12.85 1.13 3.02
N PHE A 67 11.55 1.07 2.75
CA PHE A 67 10.82 -0.16 2.50
C PHE A 67 10.39 -0.20 1.05
N GLY A 68 10.72 -1.28 0.33
CA GLY A 68 10.59 -1.39 -1.11
C GLY A 68 9.60 -2.46 -1.55
N PHE A 69 8.81 -2.12 -2.57
CA PHE A 69 7.72 -2.96 -3.09
C PHE A 69 7.75 -2.96 -4.63
N VAL A 70 7.37 -4.08 -5.23
CA VAL A 70 7.22 -4.17 -6.70
C VAL A 70 5.80 -3.78 -7.13
N ASP A 71 4.80 -4.04 -6.29
CA ASP A 71 3.39 -3.73 -6.53
C ASP A 71 2.93 -2.57 -5.64
N THR A 72 2.15 -1.64 -6.21
CA THR A 72 1.48 -0.57 -5.47
C THR A 72 0.54 -1.12 -4.40
N LEU A 73 -0.14 -2.24 -4.64
CA LEU A 73 -1.02 -2.86 -3.65
C LEU A 73 -0.24 -3.38 -2.43
N GLU A 74 1.00 -3.86 -2.63
CA GLU A 74 1.91 -4.28 -1.55
C GLU A 74 2.34 -3.06 -0.71
N GLN A 75 2.70 -1.94 -1.36
CA GLN A 75 3.01 -0.67 -0.70
C GLN A 75 1.82 -0.12 0.10
N GLU A 76 0.64 0.00 -0.52
CA GLU A 76 -0.56 0.53 0.15
C GLU A 76 -0.93 -0.30 1.37
N THR A 77 -0.86 -1.64 1.24
CA THR A 77 -1.12 -2.56 2.35
C THR A 77 -0.12 -2.35 3.49
N PHE A 78 1.17 -2.16 3.18
CA PHE A 78 2.20 -1.83 4.18
C PHE A 78 1.91 -0.50 4.89
N GLU A 79 1.61 0.56 4.14
CA GLU A 79 1.34 1.89 4.69
C GLU A 79 0.05 1.95 5.50
N ARG A 80 -0.97 1.15 5.13
CA ARG A 80 -2.18 0.94 5.95
C ARG A 80 -1.85 0.20 7.25
N LEU A 81 -1.04 -0.85 7.19
CA LEU A 81 -0.58 -1.59 8.37
C LEU A 81 0.19 -0.70 9.36
N LEU A 82 1.04 0.22 8.89
CA LEU A 82 1.77 1.16 9.75
C LEU A 82 0.88 2.13 10.55
N LYS A 83 -0.36 2.38 10.10
CA LYS A 83 -1.33 3.27 10.79
C LYS A 83 -2.00 2.58 11.99
N ILE A 84 -1.82 1.26 12.14
CA ILE A 84 -2.48 0.44 13.16
C ILE A 84 -1.68 0.47 14.47
N ASN A 85 -2.33 0.92 15.55
CA ASN A 85 -1.68 1.09 16.86
C ASN A 85 -1.15 -0.24 17.42
N GLY A 86 0.17 -0.45 17.32
CA GLY A 86 0.87 -1.66 17.75
C GLY A 86 1.47 -2.49 16.61
N VAL A 87 1.32 -2.07 15.35
CA VAL A 87 1.94 -2.69 14.17
C VAL A 87 3.11 -1.83 13.72
N GLY A 88 4.33 -2.31 13.98
CA GLY A 88 5.56 -1.67 13.49
C GLY A 88 5.96 -2.17 12.10
N SER A 89 6.85 -1.44 11.42
CA SER A 89 7.35 -1.78 10.07
C SER A 89 7.90 -3.21 9.97
N LYS A 90 8.60 -3.71 10.99
CA LYS A 90 9.07 -5.11 11.04
C LYS A 90 7.91 -6.12 11.00
N VAL A 91 6.81 -5.84 11.69
CA VAL A 91 5.61 -6.71 11.72
C VAL A 91 4.84 -6.60 10.41
N ALA A 92 4.66 -5.39 9.88
CA ALA A 92 4.02 -5.17 8.58
C ALA A 92 4.78 -5.89 7.44
N LEU A 93 6.11 -5.83 7.44
CA LEU A 93 6.94 -6.54 6.47
C LEU A 93 6.92 -8.07 6.68
N ALA A 94 6.80 -8.56 7.92
CA ALA A 94 6.62 -9.98 8.22
C ALA A 94 5.26 -10.52 7.73
N ILE A 95 4.18 -9.73 7.83
CA ILE A 95 2.87 -10.05 7.26
C ILE A 95 3.00 -10.23 5.74
N LEU A 96 3.57 -9.24 5.04
CA LEU A 96 3.75 -9.27 3.58
C LEU A 96 4.79 -10.29 3.10
N SER A 97 5.68 -10.75 3.98
CA SER A 97 6.57 -11.88 3.70
C SER A 97 5.85 -13.23 3.81
N THR A 98 4.87 -13.34 4.71
CA THR A 98 4.10 -14.57 4.96
C THR A 98 2.96 -14.74 3.95
N PHE A 99 2.32 -13.65 3.54
CA PHE A 99 1.20 -13.61 2.61
C PHE A 99 1.42 -12.54 1.55
N SER A 100 1.08 -12.80 0.29
CA SER A 100 0.95 -11.73 -0.71
C SER A 100 -0.14 -10.73 -0.27
N ALA A 101 -0.05 -9.48 -0.73
CA ALA A 101 -1.03 -8.44 -0.38
C ALA A 101 -2.47 -8.89 -0.68
N GLN A 102 -2.72 -9.48 -1.85
CA GLN A 102 -4.00 -10.09 -2.22
C GLN A 102 -4.45 -11.16 -1.21
N LYS A 103 -3.57 -12.12 -0.87
CA LYS A 103 -3.93 -13.21 0.05
C LYS A 103 -4.18 -12.70 1.47
N PHE A 104 -3.46 -11.66 1.88
CA PHE A 104 -3.71 -10.98 3.14
C PHE A 104 -5.09 -10.31 3.18
N LEU A 105 -5.50 -9.60 2.12
CA LEU A 105 -6.84 -9.00 2.02
C LEU A 105 -7.95 -10.05 2.06
N GLU A 106 -7.76 -11.23 1.44
CA GLU A 106 -8.69 -12.37 1.58
C GLU A 106 -8.82 -12.85 3.04
N ILE A 107 -7.71 -12.92 3.78
CA ILE A 107 -7.70 -13.33 5.20
C ILE A 107 -8.46 -12.31 6.06
N ILE A 108 -8.33 -11.02 5.77
CA ILE A 108 -9.10 -9.96 6.44
C ILE A 108 -10.59 -10.06 6.09
N ALA A 109 -10.93 -10.24 4.81
CA ALA A 109 -12.32 -10.36 4.35
C ALA A 109 -13.03 -11.60 4.95
N SER A 110 -12.33 -12.73 5.03
CA SER A 110 -12.83 -13.99 5.64
C SER A 110 -12.78 -14.01 7.17
N LYS A 111 -12.18 -13.00 7.80
CA LYS A 111 -12.02 -12.86 9.26
C LYS A 111 -11.24 -13.99 9.94
N ASP A 112 -10.31 -14.64 9.22
CA ASP A 112 -9.49 -15.71 9.78
C ASP A 112 -8.32 -15.17 10.63
N ILE A 113 -8.63 -14.89 11.88
CA ILE A 113 -7.68 -14.49 12.92
C ILE A 113 -6.58 -15.56 13.16
N LYS A 114 -6.87 -16.85 12.94
CA LYS A 114 -5.90 -17.93 13.21
C LYS A 114 -4.79 -17.95 12.16
N LEU A 115 -5.08 -17.59 10.91
CA LEU A 115 -4.04 -17.41 9.88
C LEU A 115 -3.15 -16.21 10.18
N LEU A 116 -3.71 -15.08 10.62
CA LEU A 116 -2.91 -13.91 11.02
C LEU A 116 -1.95 -14.22 12.18
N GLN A 117 -2.38 -15.04 13.15
CA GLN A 117 -1.54 -15.44 14.29
C GLN A 117 -0.35 -16.35 13.92
N LYS A 118 -0.26 -16.84 12.68
CA LYS A 118 0.93 -17.57 12.19
C LYS A 118 2.10 -16.64 11.87
N VAL A 119 1.86 -15.34 11.70
CA VAL A 119 2.92 -14.37 11.36
C VAL A 119 3.77 -14.07 12.60
N PRO A 120 5.11 -14.17 12.52
CA PRO A 120 5.99 -13.80 13.62
C PRO A 120 5.73 -12.38 14.13
N GLY A 121 5.45 -12.24 15.43
CA GLY A 121 5.13 -10.96 16.08
C GLY A 121 3.64 -10.56 16.05
N VAL A 122 2.76 -11.32 15.39
CA VAL A 122 1.31 -11.06 15.38
C VAL A 122 0.59 -11.91 16.43
N GLY A 123 0.53 -11.41 17.68
CA GLY A 123 -0.28 -12.02 18.73
C GLY A 123 -1.79 -11.76 18.56
N ALA A 124 -2.64 -12.49 19.30
CA ALA A 124 -4.09 -12.42 19.20
C ALA A 124 -4.68 -11.00 19.29
N LYS A 125 -4.16 -10.16 20.20
CA LYS A 125 -4.57 -8.75 20.35
C LYS A 125 -4.19 -7.87 19.15
N SER A 126 -3.07 -8.17 18.50
CA SER A 126 -2.63 -7.48 17.28
C SER A 126 -3.48 -7.93 16.08
N ALA A 127 -3.66 -9.25 15.91
CA ALA A 127 -4.52 -9.82 14.86
C ALA A 127 -5.95 -9.26 14.90
N GLY A 128 -6.55 -9.13 16.10
CA GLY A 128 -7.89 -8.54 16.25
C GLY A 128 -7.98 -7.06 15.85
N LYS A 129 -6.94 -6.26 16.16
CA LYS A 129 -6.85 -4.86 15.70
C LYS A 129 -6.66 -4.77 14.19
N ILE A 130 -5.72 -5.54 13.64
CA ILE A 130 -5.44 -5.62 12.20
C ILE A 130 -6.72 -5.95 11.43
N LEU A 131 -7.50 -6.91 11.92
CA LEU A 131 -8.78 -7.29 11.32
C LEU A 131 -9.81 -6.15 11.33
N LEU A 132 -9.97 -5.46 12.47
CA LEU A 132 -10.94 -4.39 12.62
C LEU A 132 -10.59 -3.17 11.75
N ASP A 133 -9.34 -2.72 11.82
CA ASP A 133 -8.89 -1.48 11.20
C ASP A 133 -8.77 -1.61 9.67
N LEU A 134 -8.50 -2.82 9.14
CA LEU A 134 -8.40 -3.07 7.70
C LEU A 134 -9.69 -3.55 7.03
N ALA A 135 -10.74 -3.90 7.78
CA ALA A 135 -12.00 -4.36 7.18
C ALA A 135 -12.56 -3.36 6.16
N GLY A 136 -12.50 -2.05 6.47
CA GLY A 136 -12.93 -0.97 5.57
C GLY A 136 -12.01 -0.75 4.36
N PHE A 137 -10.70 -1.02 4.49
CA PHE A 137 -9.77 -0.98 3.36
C PHE A 137 -10.00 -2.18 2.41
N CYS A 138 -10.31 -3.35 2.95
CA CYS A 138 -10.59 -4.53 2.12
C CYS A 138 -11.85 -4.35 1.28
N THR A 139 -12.93 -3.80 1.84
CA THR A 139 -14.13 -3.46 1.05
C THR A 139 -13.81 -2.46 -0.06
N GLN A 140 -12.96 -1.47 0.24
CA GLN A 140 -12.52 -0.44 -0.70
C GLN A 140 -11.75 -1.03 -1.90
N VAL A 141 -10.75 -1.89 -1.66
CA VAL A 141 -9.96 -2.54 -2.73
C VAL A 141 -10.81 -3.52 -3.56
N LEU A 142 -11.73 -4.25 -2.92
CA LEU A 142 -12.62 -5.20 -3.59
C LEU A 142 -13.71 -4.53 -4.46
N GLU A 143 -14.04 -3.27 -4.17
CA GLU A 143 -14.93 -2.46 -5.01
C GLU A 143 -14.19 -1.86 -6.21
N SER A 144 -12.94 -1.42 -6.06
CA SER A 144 -12.11 -0.90 -7.15
C SER A 144 -11.63 -1.96 -8.15
N SER A 145 -11.65 -3.24 -7.78
CA SER A 145 -11.23 -4.36 -8.65
C SER A 145 -12.37 -5.00 -9.47
N LYS A 146 -13.60 -4.46 -9.40
CA LYS A 146 -14.64 -4.73 -10.39
C LYS A 146 -14.34 -3.93 -11.66
N PRO A 147 -14.65 -4.44 -12.87
CA PRO A 147 -14.44 -3.71 -14.11
C PRO A 147 -15.37 -2.49 -14.16
N GLN A 148 -14.83 -1.32 -13.81
CA GLN A 148 -15.55 -0.06 -13.90
C GLN A 148 -15.51 0.46 -15.34
N THR A 149 -16.69 0.55 -15.95
CA THR A 149 -16.91 1.42 -17.12
C THR A 149 -16.57 2.88 -16.75
N HIS A 150 -16.11 3.67 -17.72
CA HIS A 150 -15.65 5.07 -17.57
C HIS A 150 -16.69 6.02 -16.94
N ILE A 151 -16.83 5.95 -15.62
CA ILE A 151 -17.63 6.82 -14.76
C ILE A 151 -16.70 7.18 -13.59
N ALA A 152 -16.56 8.46 -13.27
CA ALA A 152 -15.75 8.92 -12.15
C ALA A 152 -16.08 8.12 -10.88
N SER A 153 -15.10 7.36 -10.37
CA SER A 153 -15.33 6.50 -9.22
C SER A 153 -15.63 7.37 -8.00
N LYS A 154 -16.70 7.05 -7.26
CA LYS A 154 -17.03 7.71 -5.99
C LYS A 154 -15.87 7.65 -4.99
N HIS A 155 -15.00 6.63 -5.12
CA HIS A 155 -13.76 6.51 -4.37
C HIS A 155 -12.76 7.61 -4.73
N ASP A 156 -12.49 7.86 -6.01
CA ASP A 156 -11.48 8.85 -6.46
C ASP A 156 -11.84 10.25 -5.96
N ILE A 157 -13.12 10.61 -6.06
CA ILE A 157 -13.68 11.85 -5.55
C ILE A 157 -13.51 11.93 -4.02
N THR A 158 -13.82 10.85 -3.30
CA THR A 158 -13.66 10.78 -1.84
C THR A 158 -12.20 10.99 -1.43
N SER A 159 -11.27 10.25 -2.05
CA SER A 159 -9.83 10.35 -1.75
C SER A 159 -9.24 11.71 -2.11
N ALA A 160 -9.68 12.34 -3.20
CA ALA A 160 -9.28 13.69 -3.56
C ALA A 160 -9.76 14.74 -2.54
N LEU A 161 -11.00 14.62 -2.04
CA LEU A 161 -11.54 15.55 -1.04
C LEU A 161 -10.92 15.34 0.36
N GLU A 162 -10.62 14.09 0.74
CA GLU A 162 -9.85 13.79 1.97
C GLU A 162 -8.43 14.38 1.88
N ALA A 163 -7.77 14.29 0.72
CA ALA A 163 -6.45 14.90 0.50
C ALA A 163 -6.47 16.44 0.53
N LEU A 164 -7.62 17.06 0.23
CA LEU A 164 -7.85 18.51 0.39
C LEU A 164 -8.24 18.92 1.82
N GLY A 165 -8.35 17.96 2.76
CA GLY A 165 -8.58 18.21 4.18
C GLY A 165 -10.05 18.20 4.64
N TYR A 166 -11.00 17.83 3.78
CA TYR A 166 -12.41 17.71 4.16
C TYR A 166 -12.66 16.46 5.00
N LYS A 167 -13.62 16.51 5.92
CA LYS A 167 -13.94 15.37 6.79
C LYS A 167 -14.82 14.36 6.05
N ALA A 168 -14.60 13.07 6.32
CA ALA A 168 -15.41 11.99 5.76
C ALA A 168 -16.94 12.13 6.01
N SER A 169 -17.36 12.84 7.05
CA SER A 169 -18.77 13.18 7.31
C SER A 169 -19.34 14.18 6.30
N GLU A 170 -18.56 15.20 5.93
CA GLU A 170 -18.93 16.26 5.00
C GLU A 170 -18.96 15.70 3.56
N ILE A 171 -17.93 14.94 3.20
CA ILE A 171 -17.81 14.27 1.90
C ILE A 171 -19.00 13.33 1.63
N ARG A 172 -19.43 12.55 2.63
CA ARG A 172 -20.59 11.63 2.51
C ARG A 172 -21.92 12.35 2.28
N GLN A 173 -22.10 13.58 2.77
CA GLN A 173 -23.32 14.36 2.53
C GLN A 173 -23.41 14.86 1.09
N VAL A 174 -22.25 15.14 0.47
CA VAL A 174 -22.16 15.72 -0.86
C VAL A 174 -22.09 14.67 -1.97
N LEU A 175 -21.45 13.51 -1.70
CA LEU A 175 -21.33 12.38 -2.64
C LEU A 175 -22.62 11.95 -3.40
N PRO A 176 -23.83 11.91 -2.80
CA PRO A 176 -25.05 11.55 -3.54
C PRO A 176 -25.58 12.65 -4.47
N ASN A 177 -25.13 13.90 -4.31
CA ASN A 177 -25.62 15.06 -5.08
C ASN A 177 -24.75 15.38 -6.31
N ILE A 178 -23.66 14.63 -6.52
CA ILE A 178 -22.74 14.81 -7.65
C ILE A 178 -23.34 14.14 -8.88
N THR A 179 -23.46 14.89 -9.97
CA THR A 179 -24.06 14.44 -11.23
C THR A 179 -23.06 14.34 -12.38
N ALA A 180 -21.88 14.96 -12.25
CA ALA A 180 -20.83 14.89 -13.25
C ALA A 180 -20.27 13.47 -13.45
N THR A 181 -20.05 13.10 -14.72
CA THR A 181 -19.48 11.81 -15.14
C THR A 181 -17.95 11.79 -15.19
N ASP A 182 -17.32 12.97 -15.32
CA ASP A 182 -15.88 13.18 -15.35
C ASP A 182 -15.31 13.55 -13.96
N THR A 183 -14.15 13.01 -13.62
CA THR A 183 -13.54 13.13 -12.28
C THR A 183 -13.17 14.57 -11.92
N GLN A 184 -12.64 15.37 -12.86
CA GLN A 184 -12.32 16.77 -12.59
C GLN A 184 -13.58 17.62 -12.35
N SER A 185 -14.62 17.34 -13.13
CA SER A 185 -15.92 18.00 -13.06
C SER A 185 -16.64 17.65 -11.75
N ALA A 186 -16.60 16.38 -11.35
CA ALA A 186 -17.16 15.89 -10.09
C ALA A 186 -16.48 16.48 -8.85
N ILE A 187 -15.14 16.61 -8.85
CA ILE A 187 -14.41 17.27 -7.75
C ILE A 187 -14.80 18.76 -7.65
N LYS A 188 -14.93 19.48 -8.77
CA LYS A 188 -15.40 20.88 -8.78
C LYS A 188 -16.84 21.03 -8.28
N GLU A 189 -17.73 20.12 -8.68
CA GLU A 189 -19.12 20.08 -8.21
C GLU A 189 -19.19 19.84 -6.69
N ALA A 190 -18.40 18.88 -6.18
CA ALA A 190 -18.32 18.58 -4.76
C ALA A 190 -17.78 19.76 -3.93
N LEU A 191 -16.69 20.40 -4.37
CA LEU A 191 -16.12 21.57 -3.69
C LEU A 191 -17.11 22.75 -3.63
N ARG A 192 -17.92 22.94 -4.69
CA ARG A 192 -18.97 23.97 -4.73
C ARG A 192 -20.12 23.69 -3.75
N LEU A 193 -20.43 22.41 -3.52
CA LEU A 193 -21.45 21.97 -2.56
C LEU A 193 -20.94 22.00 -1.11
N LEU A 194 -19.63 21.80 -0.88
CA LEU A 194 -18.98 21.88 0.43
C LEU A 194 -18.66 23.32 0.88
N ALA A 195 -18.60 24.27 -0.04
CA ALA A 195 -18.34 25.68 0.25
C ALA A 195 -19.60 26.49 0.61
N ARG A 196 -20.69 25.83 1.02
CA ARG A 196 -22.02 26.42 1.20
C ARG A 196 -22.67 25.98 2.51
#